data_AF-A0A976QJB0-F1
#
_entry.id   AF-A0A976QJB0-F1
#
_cell.length_a   1.000
_cell.length_b   1.000
_cell.length_c   1.000
_cell.angle_alpha   90.00
_cell.angle_beta   90.00
_cell.angle_gamma   90.00
#
_symmetry.space_group_name_H-M   'P 1'
#
loop_
_entity.id
_entity.type
_entity.pdbx_description
1 polymer ?
#
loop_
_entity_poly.entity_id
_entity_poly.type
_entity_poly.pdbx_seq_one_letter_code
_entity_poly.pdbx_strand_id
1 'polypeptide(L)'
;MIANRRPLIFHEDVFYEYFKPYRHPLSHHDIWGGHGLETYGEDFDLVRTLDPLYVWTVVDADEGSDQWITPGVRRVNRVCYLLTRLPHSDMAIEFRCHHRASSLTPLGMKRQINRLQRAIADCALGPMRPASSPEAQW
;
A
#
# COMPACT_ATOMS: atom_id res chain seq x y z
N MET A 1 10.13 22.66 0.30
CA MET A 1 11.15 21.68 -0.13
C MET A 1 10.74 20.31 0.41
N ILE A 2 10.18 19.44 -0.42
CA ILE A 2 9.87 18.06 0.00
C ILE A 2 11.20 17.31 -0.08
N ALA A 3 11.78 16.95 1.07
CA ALA A 3 12.96 16.11 1.09
C ALA A 3 12.65 14.82 0.31
N ASN A 4 13.44 14.54 -0.73
CA ASN A 4 13.36 13.32 -1.53
C ASN A 4 13.79 12.12 -0.68
N ARG A 5 12.94 11.70 0.28
CA ARG A 5 13.16 10.52 1.09
C ARG A 5 12.83 9.30 0.24
N ARG A 6 13.84 8.48 -0.04
CA ARG A 6 13.63 7.15 -0.63
C ARG A 6 12.64 6.36 0.24
N PRO A 7 11.68 5.65 -0.36
CA PRO A 7 10.74 4.87 0.41
C PRO A 7 11.45 3.76 1.19
N LEU A 8 10.92 3.40 2.36
CA LEU A 8 11.36 2.22 3.08
C LEU A 8 10.77 0.98 2.41
N ILE A 9 11.65 0.07 2.01
CA ILE A 9 11.28 -1.13 1.26
C ILE A 9 11.19 -2.33 2.19
N PHE A 10 10.04 -2.98 2.24
CA PHE A 10 9.78 -4.19 3.01
C PHE A 10 9.50 -5.38 2.09
N HIS A 11 9.56 -6.59 2.66
CA HIS A 11 9.08 -7.79 1.98
C HIS A 11 7.55 -7.87 2.05
N GLU A 12 6.89 -8.41 1.03
CA GLU A 12 5.41 -8.48 0.98
C GLU A 12 4.75 -9.18 2.17
N ASP A 13 5.35 -10.22 2.76
CA ASP A 13 4.80 -10.84 3.97
C ASP A 13 4.48 -9.82 5.09
N VAL A 14 5.27 -8.74 5.19
CA VAL A 14 5.04 -7.66 6.16
C VAL A 14 3.75 -6.91 5.87
N PHE A 15 3.40 -6.76 4.59
CA PHE A 15 2.13 -6.17 4.15
C PHE A 15 0.96 -7.03 4.63
N TYR A 16 1.02 -8.34 4.39
CA TYR A 16 -0.02 -9.28 4.81
C TYR A 16 -0.17 -9.33 6.34
N GLU A 17 0.95 -9.42 7.05
CA GLU A 17 0.98 -9.52 8.52
C GLU A 17 0.43 -8.25 9.19
N TYR A 18 0.90 -7.07 8.75
CA TYR A 18 0.57 -5.81 9.41
C TYR A 18 -0.75 -5.21 8.90
N PHE A 19 -0.88 -5.02 7.59
CA PHE A 19 -1.99 -4.27 6.99
C PHE A 19 -3.23 -5.12 6.75
N LYS A 20 -3.09 -6.46 6.72
CA LYS A 20 -4.19 -7.43 6.66
C LYS A 20 -5.11 -7.14 5.46
N PRO A 21 -4.64 -7.34 4.22
CA PRO A 21 -5.46 -7.11 3.04
C PRO A 21 -6.73 -7.96 3.07
N TYR A 22 -7.80 -7.44 2.48
CA TYR A 22 -9.08 -8.15 2.43
C TYR A 22 -9.77 -7.96 1.08
N ARG A 23 -10.59 -8.94 0.69
CA ARG A 23 -11.45 -8.86 -0.49
C ARG A 23 -12.68 -8.02 -0.19
N HIS A 24 -12.93 -6.99 -1.00
CA HIS A 24 -14.18 -6.24 -0.90
C HIS A 24 -15.38 -7.11 -1.33
N PRO A 25 -16.54 -7.07 -0.65
CA PRO A 25 -17.71 -7.86 -1.04
C PRO A 25 -18.25 -7.54 -2.45
N LEU A 26 -18.03 -6.32 -2.91
CA LEU A 26 -18.39 -5.85 -4.26
C LEU A 26 -17.25 -6.02 -5.27
N SER A 27 -16.21 -6.82 -4.98
CA SER A 27 -15.15 -7.10 -5.96
C SER A 27 -15.66 -8.08 -7.00
N HIS A 28 -15.55 -7.70 -8.27
CA HIS A 28 -16.08 -8.48 -9.39
C HIS A 28 -15.08 -9.49 -9.95
N HIS A 29 -13.78 -9.26 -9.72
CA HIS A 29 -12.70 -10.08 -10.28
C HIS A 29 -11.93 -10.84 -9.19
N ASP A 30 -11.51 -12.06 -9.49
CA ASP A 30 -10.62 -12.86 -8.64
C ASP A 30 -9.18 -12.74 -9.16
N ILE A 31 -8.58 -11.59 -8.90
CA ILE A 31 -7.20 -11.26 -9.30
C ILE A 31 -6.32 -11.09 -8.07
N TRP A 32 -5.02 -11.29 -8.26
CA TRP A 32 -4.01 -11.09 -7.22
C TRP A 32 -4.31 -11.84 -5.90
N GLY A 33 -4.52 -13.15 -6.02
CA GLY A 33 -4.84 -14.02 -4.87
C GLY A 33 -6.22 -13.74 -4.25
N GLY A 34 -7.15 -13.19 -5.03
CA GLY A 34 -8.52 -12.84 -4.61
C GLY A 34 -8.65 -11.55 -3.83
N HIS A 35 -7.56 -10.80 -3.67
CA HIS A 35 -7.57 -9.52 -2.97
C HIS A 35 -7.67 -8.30 -3.90
N GLY A 36 -7.37 -8.46 -5.19
CA GLY A 36 -7.26 -7.34 -6.11
C GLY A 36 -8.61 -6.80 -6.60
N LEU A 37 -8.69 -5.48 -6.73
CA LEU A 37 -9.71 -4.75 -7.48
C LEU A 37 -9.11 -4.32 -8.82
N GLU A 38 -9.89 -4.46 -9.88
CA GLU A 38 -9.47 -4.12 -11.23
C GLU A 38 -9.23 -2.61 -11.41
N THR A 39 -8.44 -2.29 -12.42
CA THR A 39 -7.90 -0.95 -12.70
C THR A 39 -8.81 -0.08 -13.58
N TYR A 40 -9.98 -0.61 -13.92
CA TYR A 40 -11.04 -0.03 -14.76
C TYR A 40 -12.42 -0.57 -14.32
N GLY A 41 -13.48 -0.03 -14.92
CA GLY A 41 -14.85 -0.49 -14.68
C GLY A 41 -15.34 -0.28 -13.24
N GLU A 42 -16.30 -1.10 -12.82
CA GLU A 42 -17.01 -0.99 -11.54
C GLU A 42 -16.08 -1.13 -10.32
N ASP A 43 -15.06 -1.99 -10.40
CA ASP A 43 -14.04 -2.12 -9.36
C ASP A 43 -13.25 -0.81 -9.18
N PHE A 44 -12.90 -0.12 -10.28
CA PHE A 44 -12.21 1.16 -10.19
C PHE A 44 -13.14 2.29 -9.73
N ASP A 45 -14.40 2.28 -10.15
CA ASP A 45 -15.40 3.22 -9.63
C ASP A 45 -15.58 3.04 -8.12
N LEU A 46 -15.61 1.81 -7.62
CA LEU A 46 -15.58 1.50 -6.20
C LEU A 46 -14.32 2.08 -5.53
N VAL A 47 -13.13 1.83 -6.06
CA VAL A 47 -11.85 2.36 -5.51
C VAL A 47 -11.91 3.88 -5.31
N ARG A 48 -12.55 4.61 -6.24
CA ARG A 48 -12.68 6.08 -6.16
C ARG A 48 -13.61 6.57 -5.05
N THR A 49 -14.43 5.70 -4.48
CA THR A 49 -15.32 6.02 -3.36
C THR A 49 -14.70 5.70 -1.99
N LEU A 50 -13.62 4.93 -1.96
CA LEU A 50 -12.96 4.49 -0.74
C LEU A 50 -11.96 5.53 -0.23
N ASP A 51 -11.66 5.49 1.07
CA ASP A 51 -10.60 6.30 1.66
C ASP A 51 -9.24 5.89 1.07
N PRO A 52 -8.52 6.79 0.37
CA PRO A 52 -7.26 6.45 -0.29
C PRO A 52 -6.19 5.97 0.68
N LEU A 53 -6.27 6.29 1.99
CA LEU A 53 -5.33 5.81 2.99
C LEU A 53 -5.38 4.30 3.23
N TYR A 54 -6.46 3.65 2.80
CA TYR A 54 -6.67 2.20 2.91
C TYR A 54 -6.49 1.49 1.56
N VAL A 55 -6.23 2.25 0.49
CA VAL A 55 -6.02 1.72 -0.85
C VAL A 55 -4.52 1.65 -1.12
N TRP A 56 -4.12 0.57 -1.77
CA TRP A 56 -2.77 0.36 -2.27
C TRP A 56 -2.83 0.02 -3.74
N THR A 57 -1.78 0.38 -4.48
CA THR A 57 -1.64 0.00 -5.88
C THR A 57 -0.51 -0.98 -6.03
N VAL A 58 -0.78 -2.11 -6.69
CA VAL A 58 0.26 -3.04 -7.18
C VAL A 58 0.77 -2.49 -8.51
N VAL A 59 2.08 -2.33 -8.63
CA VAL A 59 2.76 -1.86 -9.85
C VAL A 59 3.78 -2.90 -10.30
N ASP A 60 4.01 -3.00 -11.60
CA ASP A 60 5.04 -3.88 -12.14
C ASP A 60 6.38 -3.12 -12.22
N ALA A 61 7.49 -3.84 -12.10
CA ALA A 61 8.81 -3.26 -12.34
C ALA A 61 9.10 -3.23 -13.85
N ASP A 62 9.56 -2.09 -14.38
CA ASP A 62 9.95 -1.99 -15.79
C ASP A 62 11.12 -2.95 -16.14
N GLU A 63 11.99 -3.25 -15.15
CA GLU A 63 13.09 -4.20 -15.27
C GLU A 63 12.95 -5.33 -14.23
N GLY A 64 12.72 -6.54 -14.72
CA GLY A 64 12.56 -7.74 -13.90
C GLY A 64 11.14 -8.29 -13.94
N SER A 65 10.82 -9.15 -12.99
CA SER A 65 9.50 -9.79 -12.88
C SER A 65 8.87 -9.59 -11.50
N ASP A 66 9.51 -8.76 -10.67
CA ASP A 66 9.05 -8.43 -9.32
C ASP A 66 8.02 -7.31 -9.39
N GLN A 67 7.04 -7.35 -8.50
CA GLN A 67 6.02 -6.31 -8.38
C GLN A 67 6.18 -5.55 -7.06
N TRP A 68 5.50 -4.43 -6.96
CA TRP A 68 5.56 -3.56 -5.79
C TRP A 68 4.18 -3.14 -5.33
N ILE A 69 3.91 -3.27 -4.03
CA ILE A 69 2.72 -2.70 -3.40
C ILE A 69 3.08 -1.31 -2.89
N THR A 70 2.39 -0.29 -3.40
CA THR A 70 2.67 1.11 -3.12
C THR A 70 1.44 1.82 -2.52
N PRO A 71 1.60 2.76 -1.58
CA PRO A 71 0.51 3.50 -0.97
C PRO A 71 -0.34 4.29 -1.97
N GLY A 72 -1.64 4.34 -1.72
CA GLY A 72 -2.60 5.16 -2.44
C GLY A 72 -2.97 4.64 -3.82
N VAL A 73 -3.78 5.45 -4.51
CA VAL A 73 -4.31 5.19 -5.86
C VAL A 73 -3.37 5.78 -6.91
N ARG A 74 -2.70 4.94 -7.70
CA ARG A 74 -1.91 5.38 -8.86
C ARG A 74 -2.71 5.29 -10.15
N ARG A 75 -2.49 6.24 -11.07
CA ARG A 75 -3.15 6.30 -12.39
C ARG A 75 -2.32 5.75 -13.54
N VAL A 76 -1.09 5.30 -13.31
CA VAL A 76 -0.15 4.80 -14.32
C VAL A 76 0.62 3.63 -13.73
N ASN A 77 1.00 2.66 -14.58
CA ASN A 77 1.68 1.43 -14.21
C ASN A 77 0.99 0.75 -13.01
N ARG A 78 -0.24 0.28 -13.23
CA ARG A 78 -1.07 -0.36 -12.21
C ARG A 78 -1.48 -1.74 -12.69
N VAL A 79 -1.21 -2.74 -11.87
CA VAL A 79 -1.65 -4.13 -12.05
C VAL A 79 -3.03 -4.32 -11.46
N CYS A 80 -3.23 -3.90 -10.20
CA CYS A 80 -4.51 -3.91 -9.50
C CYS A 80 -4.45 -2.99 -8.27
N TYR A 81 -5.58 -2.81 -7.59
CA TYR A 81 -5.65 -2.17 -6.27
C TYR A 81 -5.90 -3.18 -5.17
N LEU A 82 -5.39 -2.91 -3.97
CA LEU A 82 -5.63 -3.72 -2.76
C LEU A 82 -6.24 -2.85 -1.67
N LEU A 83 -7.09 -3.47 -0.84
CA LEU A 83 -7.67 -2.83 0.34
C LEU A 83 -7.11 -3.45 1.62
N THR A 84 -6.83 -2.61 2.61
CA THR A 84 -6.28 -3.04 3.89
C THR A 84 -7.18 -2.67 5.07
N ARG A 85 -7.01 -3.35 6.20
CA ARG A 85 -7.75 -3.02 7.44
C ARG A 85 -7.13 -1.85 8.20
N LEU A 86 -5.85 -1.57 7.96
CA LEU A 86 -5.12 -0.46 8.55
C LEU A 86 -4.70 0.54 7.47
N PRO A 87 -4.67 1.85 7.79
CA PRO A 87 -4.25 2.87 6.84
C PRO A 87 -2.73 2.91 6.70
N HIS A 88 -2.24 3.29 5.52
CA HIS A 88 -0.81 3.53 5.27
C HIS A 88 -0.34 4.92 5.73
N SER A 89 -1.26 5.80 6.14
CA SER A 89 -0.97 7.11 6.75
C SER A 89 0.01 7.97 5.95
N ASP A 90 -0.11 7.99 4.61
CA ASP A 90 0.82 8.67 3.68
C ASP A 90 2.32 8.36 3.89
N MET A 91 2.66 7.24 4.52
CA MET A 91 4.05 6.88 4.73
C MET A 91 4.74 6.55 3.40
N ALA A 92 5.98 7.01 3.24
CA ALA A 92 6.84 6.62 2.12
C ALA A 92 7.39 5.20 2.34
N ILE A 93 6.54 4.19 2.17
CA ILE A 93 6.84 2.76 2.31
C ILE A 93 6.40 2.00 1.07
N GLU A 94 7.10 0.93 0.73
CA GLU A 94 6.76 0.05 -0.39
C GLU A 94 7.05 -1.40 0.00
N PHE A 95 6.33 -2.34 -0.60
CA PHE A 95 6.53 -3.77 -0.38
C PHE A 95 6.92 -4.44 -1.68
N ARG A 96 8.05 -5.11 -1.67
CA ARG A 96 8.53 -5.89 -2.82
C ARG A 96 7.87 -7.26 -2.80
N CYS A 97 7.20 -7.59 -3.89
CA CYS A 97 6.65 -8.90 -4.20
C CYS A 97 7.64 -9.62 -5.11
N HIS A 98 8.28 -10.67 -4.59
CA HIS A 98 9.23 -11.43 -5.37
C HIS A 98 8.50 -12.39 -6.30
N HIS A 99 8.87 -12.39 -7.58
CA HIS A 99 8.28 -13.35 -8.54
C HIS A 99 8.49 -14.81 -8.11
N ARG A 100 9.65 -15.09 -7.52
CA ARG A 100 9.92 -16.40 -6.94
C ARG A 100 9.39 -16.38 -5.52
N ALA A 101 8.43 -17.26 -5.24
CA ALA A 101 7.87 -17.43 -3.91
C ALA A 101 9.00 -17.59 -2.88
N SER A 102 9.18 -16.57 -2.05
CA SER A 102 10.08 -16.57 -0.91
C SER A 102 9.34 -15.97 0.25
N SER A 103 9.34 -16.65 1.40
CA SER A 103 8.76 -16.10 2.62
C SER A 103 9.87 -15.77 3.61
N LEU A 104 9.63 -14.75 4.43
CA LEU A 104 10.50 -14.41 5.53
C LEU A 104 10.50 -15.54 6.57
N THR A 105 11.68 -15.79 7.15
CA THR A 105 11.76 -16.58 8.39
C THR A 105 11.05 -15.84 9.53
N PRO A 106 10.62 -16.52 10.61
CA PRO A 106 10.00 -15.85 11.75
C PRO A 106 10.85 -14.71 12.34
N LEU A 107 12.18 -14.90 12.39
CA LEU A 107 13.10 -13.85 12.82
C LEU A 107 13.19 -12.69 11.81
N GLY A 108 13.19 -13.01 10.50
CA GLY A 108 13.15 -12.01 9.42
C GLY A 108 11.88 -11.15 9.49
N MET A 109 10.72 -11.79 9.67
CA MET A 109 9.44 -11.14 9.87
C MET A 109 9.48 -10.20 11.08
N LYS A 110 9.88 -10.71 12.26
CA LYS A 110 9.98 -9.90 13.48
C LYS A 110 10.86 -8.66 13.29
N ARG A 111 12.00 -8.79 12.59
CA ARG A 111 12.90 -7.66 12.30
C ARG A 111 12.24 -6.62 11.41
N GLN A 112 11.56 -7.06 10.34
CA GLN A 112 10.90 -6.17 9.41
C GLN A 112 9.71 -5.44 10.07
N ILE A 113 8.88 -6.15 10.83
CA ILE A 113 7.76 -5.58 11.59
C ILE A 113 8.25 -4.53 12.60
N ASN A 114 9.30 -4.84 13.37
CA ASN A 114 9.88 -3.86 14.30
C ASN A 114 10.38 -2.60 13.58
N ARG A 115 10.94 -2.76 12.36
CA ARG A 115 11.39 -1.61 11.56
C ARG A 115 10.20 -0.79 11.04
N LEU A 116 9.11 -1.44 10.62
CA LEU A 116 7.87 -0.77 10.22
C LEU A 116 7.25 0.01 11.38
N GLN A 117 7.15 -0.60 12.56
CA GLN A 117 6.59 0.04 13.75
C GLN A 117 7.37 1.29 14.18
N ARG A 118 8.71 1.25 14.07
CA ARG A 118 9.54 2.45 14.31
C ARG A 118 9.25 3.54 13.29
N ALA A 119 9.14 3.21 12.00
CA ALA A 119 8.80 4.18 10.97
C ALA A 119 7.42 4.82 11.22
N ILE A 120 6.45 4.03 11.66
CA ILE A 120 5.12 4.52 12.04
C ILE A 120 5.21 5.48 13.23
N ALA A 121 5.97 5.12 14.27
CA ALA A 121 6.17 5.97 15.45
C ALA A 121 6.84 7.30 15.07
N ASP A 122 7.87 7.25 14.22
CA ASP A 122 8.58 8.44 13.73
C ASP A 122 7.67 9.34 12.89
N CYS A 123 6.77 8.76 12.08
CA CYS A 123 5.76 9.51 11.32
C CYS A 123 4.70 10.13 12.23
N ALA A 124 4.25 9.43 13.27
CA ALA A 124 3.27 9.93 14.24
C ALA A 124 3.82 11.09 15.09
N LEU A 125 5.13 11.14 15.31
CA LEU A 125 5.82 12.21 16.03
C LEU A 125 6.24 13.39 15.14
N GLY A 126 6.01 13.32 13.82
CA GLY A 126 6.24 14.44 12.91
C GLY A 126 5.32 15.64 13.24
N PRO A 127 5.66 16.87 12.80
CA PRO A 127 4.81 18.03 13.05
C PRO A 127 3.41 17.72 12.54
N MET A 128 2.44 17.72 13.46
CA MET A 128 1.02 17.52 13.21
C MET A 128 0.65 18.35 11.98
N ARG A 129 0.20 17.70 10.89
CA ARG A 129 -0.34 18.43 9.74
C ARG A 129 -1.41 19.38 10.30
N PRO A 130 -1.34 20.70 10.05
CA PRO A 130 -2.44 21.57 10.45
C PRO A 130 -3.70 20.98 9.84
N ALA A 131 -4.74 20.83 10.66
CA ALA A 131 -6.04 20.38 10.22
C ALA A 131 -6.38 21.13 8.93
N SER A 132 -6.73 20.41 7.86
CA SER A 132 -7.19 21.02 6.63
C SER A 132 -8.32 21.98 7.00
N SER A 133 -8.06 23.28 6.88
CA SER A 133 -9.10 24.30 7.01
C SER A 133 -10.21 23.95 6.00
N PRO A 134 -11.50 24.02 6.35
CA PRO A 134 -12.59 23.71 5.43
C PRO A 134 -12.73 24.69 4.24
N GLU A 135 -11.82 25.65 4.09
CA GLU A 135 -11.93 26.72 3.10
C GLU A 135 -10.86 26.58 2.01
N ALA A 136 -11.24 25.90 0.93
CA ALA A 136 -10.96 26.32 -0.45
C ALA A 136 -11.56 25.28 -1.42
N GLN A 137 -12.86 25.41 -1.69
CA GLN A 137 -13.46 24.93 -2.93
C GLN A 137 -13.44 26.12 -3.91
N TRP A 138 -12.58 26.04 -4.93
CA TRP A 138 -12.73 26.73 -6.22
C TRP A 138 -12.20 25.81 -7.32
#